data_AF-A0A356E7N6-F1
#
_entry.id   AF-A0A356E7N6-F1
#
_cell.length_a   1.000
_cell.length_b   1.000
_cell.length_c   1.000
_cell.angle_alpha   90.00
_cell.angle_beta   90.00
_cell.angle_gamma   90.00
#
_symmetry.space_group_name_H-M   'P 1'
#
loop_
_entity.id
_entity.type
_entity.pdbx_description
1 polymer ?
#
loop_
_entity_poly.entity_id
_entity_poly.type
_entity_poly.pdbx_seq_one_letter_code
_entity_poly.pdbx_strand_id
1 'polypeptide(L)'
;MHTAQFTFKPKLWSPGDLNAFFGLFTNVLLNIIVLTNLSLFVVNIPENIVYGRILPALGLALMLGNCFYAYLAYRKSVKEKRNTVAAMPYGPSVPQMFICTFAVMLPAYLSTGNALTAWVLGLIWSAITGVIVLLGAFIGPYIRPIY
;
A
#
# COMPACT_ATOMS: atom_id res chain seq x y z
N MET A 1 -31.35 37.83 13.66
CA MET A 1 -31.39 36.88 12.53
C MET A 1 -30.24 35.90 12.71
N HIS A 2 -30.54 34.68 13.17
CA HIS A 2 -29.53 33.61 13.32
C HIS A 2 -29.25 33.01 11.94
N THR A 3 -28.06 33.23 11.39
CA THR A 3 -27.56 32.50 10.22
C THR A 3 -27.26 31.06 10.65
N ALA A 4 -28.14 30.13 10.28
CA ALA A 4 -27.90 28.71 10.45
C ALA A 4 -26.64 28.32 9.67
N GLN A 5 -25.55 28.06 10.38
CA GLN A 5 -24.37 27.48 9.75
C GLN A 5 -24.70 26.05 9.33
N PHE A 6 -24.85 25.82 8.02
CA PHE A 6 -24.97 24.47 7.49
C PHE A 6 -23.66 23.73 7.79
N THR A 7 -23.67 22.88 8.82
CA THR A 7 -22.59 21.95 9.12
C THR A 7 -22.47 20.97 7.95
N PHE A 8 -21.48 21.20 7.08
CA PHE A 8 -21.18 20.32 5.96
C PHE A 8 -20.84 18.92 6.50
N LYS A 9 -21.72 17.95 6.22
CA LYS A 9 -21.50 16.54 6.53
C LYS A 9 -21.06 15.81 5.26
N PRO A 10 -19.82 15.33 5.16
CA PRO A 10 -19.35 14.61 4.00
C PRO A 10 -20.11 13.29 3.84
N LYS A 11 -20.46 12.94 2.60
CA LYS A 11 -21.12 11.66 2.29
C LYS A 11 -20.11 10.52 2.49
N LEU A 12 -20.33 9.71 3.52
CA LEU A 12 -19.43 8.61 3.92
C LEU A 12 -19.55 7.35 3.07
N TRP A 13 -20.67 7.19 2.35
CA TRP A 13 -20.98 5.98 1.60
C TRP A 13 -21.75 6.32 0.32
N SER A 14 -21.30 5.78 -0.78
CA SER A 14 -21.90 5.85 -2.11
C SER A 14 -22.12 4.43 -2.64
N PRO A 15 -23.17 4.16 -3.41
CA PRO A 15 -23.41 2.83 -3.99
C PRO A 15 -22.21 2.30 -4.83
N GLY A 16 -21.37 3.18 -5.36
CA GLY A 16 -20.14 2.80 -6.06
C GLY A 16 -19.00 2.28 -5.17
N ASP A 17 -19.06 2.49 -3.85
CA ASP A 17 -17.99 2.08 -2.92
C ASP A 17 -17.89 0.55 -2.80
N LEU A 18 -19.00 -0.16 -3.00
CA LEU A 18 -19.02 -1.62 -3.00
C LEU A 18 -18.31 -2.18 -4.24
N ASN A 19 -18.49 -1.55 -5.40
CA ASN A 19 -17.75 -1.91 -6.61
C ASN A 19 -16.24 -1.62 -6.47
N ALA A 20 -15.90 -0.47 -5.87
CA ALA A 20 -14.51 -0.11 -5.57
C ALA A 20 -13.88 -1.08 -4.55
N PHE A 21 -14.63 -1.50 -3.53
CA PHE A 21 -14.18 -2.50 -2.55
C PHE A 21 -13.86 -3.83 -3.22
N PHE A 22 -14.77 -4.40 -4.02
CA PHE A 22 -14.52 -5.67 -4.69
C PHE A 22 -13.39 -5.58 -5.73
N GLY A 23 -13.28 -4.45 -6.44
CA GLY A 23 -12.15 -4.19 -7.33
C GLY A 23 -10.81 -4.17 -6.61
N LEU A 24 -10.72 -3.44 -5.49
CA LEU A 24 -9.51 -3.39 -4.66
C LEU A 24 -9.21 -4.75 -4.01
N PHE A 25 -10.24 -5.42 -3.48
CA PHE A 25 -10.12 -6.70 -2.80
C PHE A 25 -9.53 -7.76 -3.73
N THR A 26 -10.09 -7.93 -4.93
CA THR A 26 -9.57 -8.89 -5.92
C THR A 26 -8.14 -8.55 -6.33
N ASN A 27 -7.82 -7.27 -6.55
CA ASN A 27 -6.46 -6.84 -6.88
C ASN A 27 -5.47 -7.20 -5.75
N VAL A 28 -5.80 -6.85 -4.51
CA VAL A 28 -4.96 -7.15 -3.35
C VAL A 28 -4.81 -8.65 -3.11
N LEU A 29 -5.87 -9.44 -3.26
CA LEU A 29 -5.80 -10.89 -3.16
C LEU A 29 -4.83 -11.49 -4.17
N LEU A 30 -4.96 -11.10 -5.45
CA LEU A 30 -4.05 -11.56 -6.51
C LEU A 30 -2.61 -11.17 -6.19
N ASN A 31 -2.38 -9.96 -5.68
CA ASN A 31 -1.05 -9.49 -5.34
C ASN A 31 -0.45 -10.26 -4.15
N ILE A 32 -1.25 -10.60 -3.14
CA ILE A 32 -0.82 -11.44 -2.01
C ILE A 32 -0.48 -12.84 -2.51
N ILE A 33 -1.28 -13.43 -3.39
CA ILE A 33 -1.01 -14.75 -3.98
C ILE A 33 0.32 -14.69 -4.74
N VAL A 34 0.52 -13.71 -5.62
CA VAL A 34 1.77 -13.55 -6.38
C VAL A 34 2.95 -13.38 -5.45
N LEU A 35 2.85 -12.52 -4.44
CA LEU A 35 3.93 -12.29 -3.48
C LEU A 35 4.27 -13.55 -2.66
N THR A 36 3.26 -14.33 -2.28
CA THR A 36 3.43 -15.59 -1.56
C THR A 36 4.18 -16.60 -2.43
N ASN A 37 3.77 -16.75 -3.69
CA ASN A 37 4.45 -17.62 -4.65
C ASN A 37 5.89 -17.16 -4.90
N LEU A 38 6.13 -15.86 -5.07
CA LEU A 38 7.48 -15.32 -5.21
C LEU A 38 8.35 -15.60 -3.98
N SER A 39 7.80 -15.46 -2.78
CA SER A 39 8.54 -15.70 -1.53
C SER A 39 8.88 -17.19 -1.34
N LEU A 40 7.97 -18.10 -1.71
CA LEU A 40 8.16 -19.54 -1.60
C LEU A 40 9.08 -20.08 -2.69
N PHE A 41 8.82 -19.77 -3.96
CA PHE A 41 9.52 -20.38 -5.10
C PHE A 41 10.83 -19.67 -5.48
N VAL A 42 10.92 -18.35 -5.29
CA VAL A 42 12.12 -17.58 -5.68
C VAL A 42 13.09 -17.45 -4.51
N VAL A 43 12.59 -17.11 -3.33
CA VAL A 43 13.43 -16.84 -2.14
C VAL A 43 13.60 -18.10 -1.26
N ASN A 44 12.84 -19.17 -1.50
CA ASN A 44 12.87 -20.41 -0.70
C ASN A 44 12.66 -20.16 0.81
N ILE A 45 11.82 -19.19 1.16
CA ILE A 45 11.47 -18.94 2.56
C ILE A 45 10.56 -20.09 3.04
N PRO A 46 10.80 -20.67 4.24
CA PRO A 46 9.95 -21.73 4.76
C PRO A 46 8.50 -21.25 4.92
N GLU A 47 7.57 -22.09 4.46
CA GLU A 47 6.13 -21.81 4.42
C GLU A 47 5.54 -21.39 5.77
N ASN A 48 6.05 -21.94 6.88
CA ASN A 48 5.63 -21.59 8.24
C ASN A 48 5.84 -20.08 8.52
N ILE A 49 6.92 -19.48 8.03
CA ILE A 49 7.19 -18.05 8.22
C ILE A 49 6.31 -17.21 7.28
N VAL A 50 6.12 -17.65 6.03
CA VAL A 50 5.34 -16.91 5.04
C VAL A 50 3.88 -16.83 5.45
N TYR A 51 3.25 -17.98 5.73
CA TYR A 51 1.85 -18.04 6.14
C TYR A 51 1.63 -17.57 7.58
N GLY A 52 2.57 -17.84 8.49
CA GLY A 52 2.42 -17.52 9.91
C GLY A 52 2.77 -16.09 10.30
N ARG A 53 3.63 -15.39 9.54
CA ARG A 53 4.05 -14.01 9.87
C ARG A 53 3.84 -13.03 8.73
N ILE A 54 4.20 -13.37 7.50
CA ILE A 54 4.17 -12.41 6.39
C ILE A 54 2.74 -12.11 5.96
N LEU A 55 1.92 -13.14 5.68
CA LEU A 55 0.50 -12.95 5.31
C LEU A 55 -0.32 -12.16 6.35
N PRO A 56 -0.31 -12.53 7.66
CA PRO A 56 -1.09 -11.80 8.65
C PRO A 56 -0.57 -10.37 8.84
N ALA A 57 0.75 -10.15 8.78
CA ALA A 57 1.30 -8.80 8.83
C ALA A 57 0.88 -7.95 7.62
N LEU A 58 0.87 -8.52 6.41
CA LEU A 58 0.39 -7.85 5.19
C LEU A 58 -1.09 -7.51 5.30
N GLY A 59 -1.93 -8.46 5.74
CA GLY A 59 -3.36 -8.23 5.93
C GLY A 59 -3.64 -7.08 6.91
N LEU A 60 -2.94 -7.07 8.05
CA LEU A 60 -3.04 -5.98 9.03
C LEU A 60 -2.54 -4.65 8.47
N ALA A 61 -1.40 -4.63 7.77
CA ALA A 61 -0.85 -3.42 7.16
C ALA A 61 -1.80 -2.82 6.11
N LEU A 62 -2.45 -3.67 5.32
CA LEU A 62 -3.43 -3.25 4.31
C LEU A 62 -4.70 -2.69 4.95
N MET A 63 -5.19 -3.33 6.01
CA MET A 63 -6.36 -2.86 6.75
C MET A 63 -6.08 -1.49 7.38
N LEU A 64 -4.96 -1.36 8.11
CA LEU A 64 -4.54 -0.10 8.73
C LEU A 64 -4.28 1.00 7.70
N GLY A 65 -3.63 0.68 6.59
CA GLY A 65 -3.35 1.61 5.50
C GLY A 65 -4.63 2.17 4.89
N ASN A 66 -5.57 1.30 4.51
CA ASN A 66 -6.85 1.74 3.94
C ASN A 66 -7.70 2.54 4.94
N CYS A 67 -7.70 2.17 6.23
CA CYS A 67 -8.34 2.98 7.27
C CYS A 67 -7.71 4.37 7.40
N PHE A 68 -6.37 4.47 7.34
CA PHE A 68 -5.65 5.73 7.42
C PHE A 68 -5.94 6.63 6.20
N TYR A 69 -5.92 6.07 4.98
CA TYR A 69 -6.27 6.81 3.77
C TYR A 69 -7.75 7.24 3.75
N ALA A 70 -8.67 6.42 4.26
CA ALA A 70 -10.06 6.80 4.44
C ALA A 70 -10.21 7.97 5.43
N TYR A 71 -9.45 7.96 6.54
CA TYR A 71 -9.42 9.08 7.49
C TYR A 71 -8.85 10.36 6.87
N LEU A 72 -7.78 10.26 6.07
CA LEU A 72 -7.23 11.40 5.35
C LEU A 72 -8.21 11.97 4.31
N ALA A 73 -8.91 11.10 3.58
CA ALA A 73 -9.96 11.49 2.64
C ALA A 73 -11.11 12.22 3.35
N TYR A 74 -11.52 11.71 4.52
CA TYR A 74 -12.52 12.36 5.37
C TYR A 74 -12.05 13.76 5.82
N ARG A 75 -10.84 13.87 6.37
CA ARG A 75 -10.28 15.16 6.82
C ARG A 75 -10.17 16.16 5.66
N LYS A 76 -9.78 15.70 4.46
CA LYS A 76 -9.71 16.53 3.26
C LYS A 76 -11.10 16.96 2.78
N SER A 77 -12.08 16.06 2.80
CA SER A 77 -13.48 16.38 2.46
C SER A 77 -14.08 17.45 3.37
N VAL A 78 -13.82 17.37 4.68
CA VAL A 78 -14.24 18.39 5.66
C VAL A 78 -13.54 19.73 5.40
N LYS A 79 -12.23 19.71 5.10
CA LYS A 79 -11.46 20.93 4.82
C LYS A 79 -11.89 21.64 3.52
N GLU A 80 -12.15 20.88 2.46
CA GLU A 80 -12.54 21.43 1.15
C GLU A 80 -14.06 21.65 1.02
N LYS A 81 -14.87 21.19 1.97
CA LYS A 81 -16.35 21.19 1.91
C LYS A 81 -16.89 20.58 0.60
N ARG A 82 -16.21 19.54 0.09
CA ARG A 82 -16.57 18.84 -1.17
C ARG A 82 -16.86 17.37 -0.91
N ASN A 83 -17.98 16.90 -1.48
CA ASN A 83 -18.41 15.50 -1.42
C ASN A 83 -17.77 14.61 -2.51
N THR A 84 -16.86 15.16 -3.32
CA THR A 84 -16.20 14.46 -4.44
C THR A 84 -14.82 13.90 -4.06
N VAL A 85 -14.46 13.88 -2.78
CA VAL A 85 -13.16 13.38 -2.33
C VAL A 85 -13.25 11.87 -2.17
N ALA A 86 -12.64 11.13 -3.10
CA ALA A 86 -12.50 9.68 -3.02
C ALA A 86 -11.22 9.31 -2.24
N ALA A 87 -11.30 8.27 -1.41
CA ALA A 87 -10.12 7.69 -0.80
C ALA A 87 -9.24 7.05 -1.86
N MET A 88 -7.93 7.25 -1.77
CA MET A 88 -6.98 6.59 -2.66
C MET A 88 -6.85 5.12 -2.23
N PRO A 89 -7.04 4.15 -3.13
CA PRO A 89 -6.90 2.75 -2.79
C PRO A 89 -5.45 2.44 -2.40
N TYR A 90 -5.25 1.80 -1.25
CA TYR A 90 -3.94 1.35 -0.82
C TYR A 90 -3.78 -0.15 -1.05
N GLY A 91 -2.85 -0.52 -1.92
CA GLY A 91 -2.52 -1.90 -2.23
C GLY A 91 -1.07 -2.04 -2.68
N PRO A 92 -0.48 -3.23 -2.55
CA PRO A 92 0.89 -3.48 -2.98
C PRO A 92 0.97 -3.43 -4.51
N SER A 93 1.98 -2.76 -5.04
CA SER A 93 2.17 -2.60 -6.49
C SER A 93 2.90 -3.81 -7.07
N VAL A 94 2.29 -4.48 -8.07
CA VAL A 94 2.84 -5.67 -8.72
C VAL A 94 4.26 -5.45 -9.28
N PRO A 95 4.53 -4.39 -10.06
CA PRO A 95 5.89 -4.10 -10.55
C PRO A 95 6.91 -3.96 -9.43
N GLN A 96 6.56 -3.30 -8.33
CA GLN A 96 7.47 -3.10 -7.21
C GLN A 96 7.79 -4.41 -6.49
N MET A 97 6.81 -5.30 -6.33
CA MET A 97 7.04 -6.62 -5.75
C MET A 97 8.02 -7.43 -6.61
N PHE A 98 7.86 -7.41 -7.94
CA PHE A 98 8.78 -8.09 -8.85
C PHE A 98 10.19 -7.54 -8.78
N ILE A 99 10.35 -6.20 -8.76
CA ILE A 99 11.67 -5.57 -8.62
C ILE A 99 12.30 -5.99 -7.29
N CYS A 100 11.56 -5.92 -6.18
CA CYS A 100 12.08 -6.31 -4.87
C CYS A 100 12.51 -7.79 -4.84
N THR A 101 11.67 -8.70 -5.35
CA THR A 101 11.99 -10.12 -5.35
C THR A 101 13.16 -10.46 -6.28
N PHE A 102 13.12 -10.03 -7.54
CA PHE A 102 14.12 -10.45 -8.53
C PHE A 102 15.40 -9.62 -8.51
N ALA A 103 15.32 -8.31 -8.30
CA ALA A 103 16.50 -7.45 -8.34
C ALA A 103 17.25 -7.40 -6.99
N VAL A 104 16.58 -7.72 -5.88
CA VAL A 104 17.18 -7.61 -4.54
C VAL A 104 17.24 -8.96 -3.83
N MET A 105 16.09 -9.61 -3.62
CA MET A 105 16.03 -10.83 -2.80
C MET A 105 16.70 -12.03 -3.48
N LEU A 106 16.53 -12.20 -4.80
CA LEU A 106 17.14 -13.29 -5.56
C LEU A 106 18.68 -13.24 -5.57
N PRO A 107 19.36 -12.14 -5.96
CA PRO A 107 20.82 -12.08 -5.89
C PRO A 107 21.34 -12.21 -4.46
N ALA A 108 20.63 -11.65 -3.47
CA ALA A 108 20.96 -11.82 -2.06
C ALA A 108 20.90 -13.29 -1.61
N TYR A 109 19.89 -14.04 -2.08
CA TYR A 109 19.77 -15.46 -1.82
C TYR A 109 20.89 -16.26 -2.47
N LEU A 110 21.22 -15.97 -3.73
CA LEU A 110 22.31 -16.63 -4.46
C LEU A 110 23.69 -16.36 -3.82
N SER A 111 23.91 -15.16 -3.28
CA SER A 111 25.17 -14.82 -2.62
C SER A 111 25.29 -15.35 -1.19
N THR A 112 24.19 -15.41 -0.43
CA THR A 112 24.23 -15.75 1.01
C THR A 112 23.85 -17.21 1.29
N GLY A 113 23.10 -17.84 0.39
CA GLY A 113 22.53 -19.19 0.57
C GLY A 113 21.49 -19.28 1.69
N ASN A 114 21.03 -18.16 2.25
CA ASN A 114 20.13 -18.12 3.40
C ASN A 114 18.91 -17.24 3.11
N ALA A 115 17.74 -17.87 3.06
CA ALA A 115 16.44 -17.23 2.76
C ALA A 115 16.06 -16.13 3.77
N LEU A 116 16.43 -16.27 5.05
CA LEU A 116 16.17 -15.26 6.07
C LEU A 116 16.98 -13.98 5.83
N THR A 117 18.21 -14.11 5.36
CA THR A 117 19.05 -12.92 5.06
C THR A 117 18.53 -12.20 3.83
N ALA A 118 18.10 -12.93 2.80
CA ALA A 118 17.43 -12.37 1.63
C ALA A 118 16.13 -11.62 2.02
N TRP A 119 15.37 -12.15 2.98
CA TRP A 119 14.18 -11.48 3.50
C TRP A 119 14.49 -10.17 4.22
N VAL A 120 15.49 -10.15 5.11
CA VAL A 120 15.94 -8.94 5.81
C VAL A 120 16.43 -7.88 4.81
N LEU A 121 17.18 -8.28 3.77
CA LEU A 121 17.61 -7.37 2.72
C LEU A 121 16.44 -6.79 1.93
N GLY A 122 15.41 -7.59 1.65
CA GLY A 122 14.16 -7.11 1.05
C GLY A 122 13.42 -6.09 1.92
N LEU A 123 13.44 -6.27 3.25
CA LEU A 123 12.88 -5.30 4.19
C LEU A 123 13.67 -3.99 4.20
N ILE A 124 15.01 -4.07 4.22
CA ILE A 124 15.89 -2.89 4.14
C ILE A 124 15.64 -2.12 2.84
N TRP A 125 15.55 -2.81 1.71
CA TRP A 125 15.23 -2.22 0.43
C TRP A 125 13.86 -1.51 0.42
N SER A 126 12.86 -2.14 1.04
CA SER A 126 11.52 -1.56 1.17
C SER A 126 11.55 -0.29 2.02
N ALA A 127 12.35 -0.25 3.10
CA ALA A 127 12.55 0.94 3.92
C ALA A 127 13.24 2.07 3.15
N ILE A 128 14.31 1.76 2.39
CA ILE A 128 15.01 2.73 1.54
C ILE A 128 14.05 3.32 0.50
N THR A 129 13.27 2.47 -0.17
CA THR A 129 12.27 2.92 -1.14
C THR A 129 11.24 3.83 -0.48
N GLY A 130 10.79 3.50 0.74
CA GLY A 130 9.90 4.36 1.52
C GLY A 130 10.48 5.75 1.80
N VAL A 131 11.75 5.82 2.20
CA VAL A 131 12.45 7.11 2.40
C VAL A 131 12.55 7.90 1.10
N ILE A 132 12.90 7.24 -0.01
CA ILE A 132 12.98 7.88 -1.34
C ILE A 132 11.62 8.45 -1.75
N VAL A 133 10.53 7.71 -1.56
CA VAL A 133 9.17 8.18 -1.87
C VAL A 133 8.75 9.34 -0.98
N LEU A 134 9.10 9.31 0.32
CA LEU A 134 8.84 10.41 1.24
C LEU A 134 9.56 11.68 0.79
N LEU A 135 10.85 11.59 0.46
CA LEU A 135 11.61 12.73 -0.08
C LEU A 135 11.02 13.22 -1.41
N GLY A 136 10.66 12.29 -2.30
CA GLY A 136 10.00 12.60 -3.57
C GLY A 136 8.65 13.29 -3.40
N ALA A 137 7.90 13.01 -2.33
CA ALA A 137 6.63 13.68 -2.04
C ALA A 137 6.80 15.18 -1.69
N PHE A 138 7.96 15.58 -1.15
CA PHE A 138 8.29 17.00 -0.90
C PHE A 138 8.76 17.73 -2.16
N ILE A 139 9.47 17.03 -3.05
CA ILE A 139 10.02 17.62 -4.28
C ILE A 139 8.96 17.63 -5.39
N GLY A 140 8.06 16.65 -5.43
CA GLY A 140 7.02 16.49 -6.44
C GLY A 140 6.13 17.71 -6.71
N PRO A 141 5.72 18.51 -5.70
CA PRO A 141 5.00 19.77 -5.91
C PRO A 141 5.80 20.83 -6.67
N TYR A 142 7.14 20.80 -6.62
CA TYR A 142 8.01 21.76 -7.31
C TYR A 142 8.29 21.38 -8.77
N ILE A 143 8.15 20.08 -9.11
CA ILE A 143 8.43 19.58 -10.46
C ILE A 143 7.17 19.64 -11.34
N ARG A 144 5.96 19.68 -10.76
CA ARG A 144 4.73 19.86 -11.54
C ARG A 144 4.70 21.28 -12.12
N PRO A 145 4.85 21.46 -13.45
CA PRO A 145 4.52 22.73 -14.05
C PRO A 145 3.02 22.93 -13.83
N ILE A 146 2.65 24.11 -13.37
CA ILE A 146 1.26 24.54 -13.34
C ILE A 146 0.86 24.74 -14.82
N TYR A 147 0.22 23.74 -15.42
CA TYR A 147 -0.52 23.87 -16.67
C TYR A 147 -1.78 23.00 -16.64
#